data_AF-A0A2V7Y761-F1
#
_entry.id   AF-A0A2V7Y761-F1
#
_cell.length_a   1.000
_cell.length_b   1.000
_cell.length_c   1.000
_cell.angle_alpha   90.00
_cell.angle_beta   90.00
_cell.angle_gamma   90.00
#
_symmetry.space_group_name_H-M   'P 1'
#
loop_
_entity.id
_entity.type
_entity.pdbx_description
1 polymer ?
#
loop_
_entity_poly.entity_id
_entity_poly.type
_entity_poly.pdbx_seq_one_letter_code
_entity_poly.pdbx_strand_id
1 'polypeptide(L)'
;MWSLRERWRRARTDEDFAWACLFTNLVGVPGLGTIMAKRWEGVPQLALSVAGGVITTWWLLGFVLAVLRSGTFPPPEGPDLGPALEGLGLFTAAWLWALASSVALLRAARRGAPRASA
;
A
#
# COMPACT_ATOMS: atom_id res chain seq x y z
N MET A 1 10.27 29.62 -24.90
CA MET A 1 11.38 28.65 -24.87
C MET A 1 11.69 28.34 -23.41
N TRP A 2 11.34 27.16 -22.90
CA TRP A 2 11.54 26.82 -21.47
C TRP A 2 13.02 26.67 -21.15
N SER A 3 13.48 27.21 -20.02
CA SER A 3 14.90 27.15 -19.66
C SER A 3 15.27 25.76 -19.12
N LEU A 4 16.49 25.28 -19.38
CA LEU A 4 16.92 23.93 -18.99
C LEU A 4 16.80 23.68 -17.47
N ARG A 5 17.15 24.67 -16.63
CA ARG A 5 17.05 24.58 -15.15
C ARG A 5 15.64 24.23 -14.67
N GLU A 6 14.67 24.76 -15.38
CA GLU A 6 13.27 24.73 -15.08
C GLU A 6 12.71 23.32 -15.39
N ARG A 7 13.17 22.69 -16.48
CA ARG A 7 12.88 21.28 -16.79
C ARG A 7 13.45 20.33 -15.73
N TRP A 8 14.70 20.56 -15.31
CA TRP A 8 15.34 19.76 -14.26
C TRP A 8 14.62 19.88 -12.91
N ARG A 9 14.18 21.09 -12.54
CA ARG A 9 13.40 21.31 -11.31
C ARG A 9 12.10 20.51 -11.33
N ARG A 10 11.35 20.55 -12.43
CA ARG A 10 10.11 19.77 -12.57
C ARG A 10 10.36 18.26 -12.48
N ALA A 11 11.35 17.75 -13.20
CA ALA A 11 11.68 16.33 -13.17
C ALA A 11 12.03 15.82 -11.76
N ARG A 12 12.81 16.60 -10.99
CA ARG A 12 13.11 16.27 -9.58
C ARG A 12 11.84 16.26 -8.73
N THR A 13 10.98 17.28 -8.86
CA THR A 13 9.70 17.35 -8.13
C THR A 13 8.77 16.17 -8.48
N ASP A 14 8.71 15.76 -9.75
CA ASP A 14 7.89 14.63 -10.18
C ASP A 14 8.40 13.29 -9.61
N GLU A 15 9.72 13.11 -9.52
CA GLU A 15 10.33 11.94 -8.89
C GLU A 15 10.10 11.93 -7.37
N ASP A 16 10.30 13.06 -6.68
CA ASP A 16 10.05 13.19 -5.24
C ASP A 16 8.58 12.87 -4.90
N PHE A 17 7.64 13.36 -5.72
CA PHE A 17 6.22 13.04 -5.58
C PHE A 17 5.93 11.55 -5.82
N ALA A 18 6.56 10.94 -6.83
CA ALA A 18 6.41 9.51 -7.09
C ALA A 18 6.95 8.65 -5.92
N TRP A 19 8.05 9.06 -5.29
CA TRP A 19 8.56 8.44 -4.07
C TRP A 19 7.60 8.58 -2.90
N ALA A 20 7.02 9.77 -2.69
CA ALA A 20 6.00 9.96 -1.65
C ALA A 20 4.82 9.00 -1.86
N CYS A 21 4.30 8.89 -3.08
CA CYS A 21 3.23 7.94 -3.41
C CYS A 21 3.63 6.47 -3.18
N LEU A 22 4.89 6.11 -3.44
CA LEU A 22 5.42 4.78 -3.13
C LEU A 22 5.43 4.52 -1.63
N PHE A 23 6.01 5.41 -0.83
CA PHE A 23 6.10 5.23 0.62
C PHE A 23 4.73 5.19 1.28
N THR A 24 3.79 6.03 0.83
CA THR A 24 2.40 6.00 1.29
C THR A 24 1.74 4.63 1.05
N ASN A 25 1.96 4.00 -0.11
CA ASN A 25 1.41 2.68 -0.40
C ASN A 25 2.17 1.53 0.28
N LEU A 26 3.47 1.69 0.51
CA LEU A 26 4.34 0.64 1.05
C LEU A 26 4.22 0.52 2.58
N VAL A 27 4.25 1.67 3.27
CA VAL A 27 4.31 1.76 4.74
C VAL A 27 2.98 2.26 5.33
N GLY A 28 2.22 3.04 4.56
CA GLY A 28 0.90 3.52 4.96
C GLY A 28 -0.20 2.52 4.58
N VAL A 29 -1.34 3.06 4.12
CA VAL A 29 -2.48 2.25 3.66
C VAL A 29 -2.39 2.05 2.15
N PRO A 30 -2.35 0.80 1.65
CA PRO A 30 -2.35 0.53 0.22
C PRO A 30 -3.53 1.19 -0.49
N GLY A 31 -3.25 1.92 -1.57
CA GLY A 31 -4.23 2.65 -2.38
C GLY A 31 -4.18 4.16 -2.19
N LEU A 32 -3.79 4.66 -1.02
CA LEU A 32 -3.72 6.11 -0.76
C LEU A 32 -2.72 6.83 -1.66
N GLY A 33 -1.52 6.27 -1.84
CA GLY A 33 -0.51 6.86 -2.74
C GLY A 33 -0.98 6.87 -4.20
N THR A 34 -1.79 5.89 -4.60
CA THR A 34 -2.39 5.84 -5.93
C THR A 34 -3.48 6.92 -6.10
N ILE A 35 -4.31 7.14 -5.08
CA ILE A 35 -5.32 8.22 -5.07
C ILE A 35 -4.65 9.59 -5.08
N MET A 36 -3.54 9.79 -4.33
CA MET A 36 -2.75 11.01 -4.36
C MET A 36 -2.26 11.31 -5.79
N ALA A 37 -1.85 10.28 -6.53
CA ALA A 37 -1.50 10.37 -7.94
C ALA A 37 -2.72 10.52 -8.89
N LYS A 38 -3.93 10.74 -8.35
CA LYS A 38 -5.21 10.91 -9.05
C LYS A 38 -5.57 9.74 -9.98
N ARG A 39 -5.19 8.52 -9.55
CA ARG A 39 -5.46 7.28 -10.28
C ARG A 39 -6.63 6.55 -9.64
N TRP A 40 -7.68 6.26 -10.43
CA TRP A 40 -8.90 5.62 -9.94
C TRP A 40 -8.60 4.26 -9.30
N GLU A 41 -7.62 3.52 -9.82
CA GLU A 41 -7.22 2.20 -9.31
C GLU A 41 -6.93 2.21 -7.80
N GLY A 42 -6.60 3.37 -7.22
CA GLY A 42 -6.40 3.53 -5.79
C GLY A 42 -7.65 3.30 -4.93
N VAL A 43 -8.86 3.54 -5.46
CA VAL A 43 -10.12 3.33 -4.74
C VAL A 43 -10.35 1.85 -4.42
N PRO A 44 -10.37 0.92 -5.39
CA PRO A 44 -10.51 -0.50 -5.07
C PRO A 44 -9.31 -1.05 -4.28
N GLN A 45 -8.08 -0.54 -4.49
CA GLN A 45 -6.93 -0.90 -3.65
C GLN A 45 -7.16 -0.54 -2.17
N LEU A 46 -7.65 0.67 -1.92
CA LEU A 46 -7.96 1.14 -0.57
C LEU A 46 -9.12 0.36 0.05
N ALA A 47 -10.17 0.10 -0.71
CA ALA A 47 -11.31 -0.67 -0.22
C ALA A 47 -10.90 -2.10 0.20
N LEU A 48 -10.13 -2.79 -0.65
CA LEU A 48 -9.64 -4.14 -0.36
C LEU A 48 -8.66 -4.17 0.81
N SER A 49 -7.76 -3.18 0.92
CA SER A 49 -6.81 -3.09 2.03
C SER A 49 -7.52 -2.82 3.35
N VAL A 50 -8.49 -1.90 3.39
CA VAL A 50 -9.29 -1.63 4.60
C VAL A 50 -10.11 -2.87 4.97
N ALA A 51 -10.80 -3.51 4.02
CA ALA A 51 -11.59 -4.69 4.30
C ALA A 51 -10.73 -5.84 4.86
N GLY A 52 -9.63 -6.16 4.19
CA GLY A 52 -8.71 -7.21 4.65
C GLY A 52 -8.07 -6.90 6.00
N GLY A 53 -7.69 -5.64 6.23
CA GLY A 53 -7.14 -5.17 7.50
C GLY A 53 -8.14 -5.25 8.65
N VAL A 54 -9.40 -4.89 8.42
CA VAL A 54 -10.48 -4.98 9.42
C VAL A 54 -10.74 -6.45 9.79
N ILE A 55 -10.89 -7.33 8.80
CA ILE A 55 -11.13 -8.77 9.03
C ILE A 55 -9.97 -9.36 9.85
N THR A 56 -8.73 -9.11 9.43
CA THR A 56 -7.53 -9.64 10.10
C THR A 56 -7.40 -9.10 11.53
N THR A 57 -7.65 -7.80 11.72
CA THR A 57 -7.57 -7.17 13.05
C THR A 57 -8.65 -7.70 13.98
N TRP A 58 -9.88 -7.84 13.49
CA TRP A 58 -10.99 -8.38 14.27
C TRP A 58 -10.71 -9.82 14.71
N TRP A 59 -10.19 -10.64 13.80
CA TRP A 59 -9.75 -12.00 14.12
C TRP A 59 -8.66 -12.00 15.19
N LEU A 60 -7.62 -11.16 15.03
CA LEU A 60 -6.50 -11.08 15.97
C LEU A 60 -6.97 -10.68 17.37
N LEU A 61 -7.89 -9.72 17.48
CA LEU A 61 -8.48 -9.32 18.76
C LEU A 61 -9.24 -10.49 19.41
N GLY A 62 -10.07 -11.21 18.64
CA GLY A 62 -10.77 -12.39 19.13
C GLY A 62 -9.81 -13.48 19.61
N PHE A 63 -8.75 -13.73 18.84
CA PHE A 63 -7.71 -14.71 19.19
C PHE A 63 -6.97 -14.32 20.47
N VAL A 64 -6.49 -13.08 20.58
CA VAL A 64 -5.78 -12.59 21.77
C VAL A 64 -6.69 -12.67 23.01
N LEU A 65 -7.96 -12.28 22.89
CA LEU A 65 -8.91 -12.41 24.01
C LEU A 65 -9.12 -13.87 24.42
N ALA A 66 -9.18 -14.81 23.48
CA ALA A 66 -9.30 -16.23 23.77
C ALA A 66 -8.04 -16.79 24.48
N VAL A 67 -6.85 -16.38 24.07
CA VAL A 67 -5.59 -16.72 24.74
C VAL A 67 -5.55 -16.15 26.16
N LEU A 68 -5.90 -14.88 26.35
CA LEU A 68 -5.89 -14.24 27.67
C LEU A 68 -6.90 -14.88 28.64
N ARG A 69 -8.04 -15.37 28.14
CA ARG A 69 -9.06 -16.06 28.96
C ARG A 69 -8.67 -17.48 29.34
N SER A 70 -8.04 -18.21 28.42
CA SER A 70 -7.72 -19.64 28.60
C SER A 70 -6.34 -19.90 29.19
N GLY A 71 -5.40 -18.93 29.08
CA GLY A 71 -4.02 -19.09 29.52
C GLY A 71 -3.23 -20.14 28.73
N THR A 72 -3.75 -20.61 27.59
CA THR A 72 -3.17 -21.70 26.80
C THR A 72 -3.08 -21.31 25.32
N PHE A 73 -2.14 -21.95 24.60
CA PHE A 73 -1.94 -21.74 23.18
C PHE A 73 -1.79 -23.10 22.47
N PRO A 74 -2.63 -23.40 21.46
CA PRO A 74 -3.77 -22.61 20.97
C PRO A 74 -4.94 -22.58 21.98
N PRO A 75 -5.75 -21.50 22.00
CA PRO A 75 -6.90 -21.41 22.89
C PRO A 75 -8.03 -22.37 22.44
N PRO A 76 -8.71 -23.09 23.36
CA PRO A 76 -9.76 -24.05 23.01
C PRO A 76 -10.96 -23.44 22.29
N GLU A 77 -11.30 -22.20 22.63
CA GLU A 77 -12.43 -21.42 22.06
C GLU A 77 -11.93 -20.29 21.16
N GLY A 78 -10.77 -20.48 20.52
CA GLY A 78 -10.24 -19.51 19.55
C GLY A 78 -11.11 -19.38 18.30
N PRO A 79 -11.11 -18.21 17.63
CA PRO A 79 -11.75 -18.07 16.33
C PRO A 79 -11.09 -18.98 15.29
N ASP A 80 -11.88 -19.49 14.34
CA ASP A 80 -11.37 -20.25 13.20
C ASP A 80 -10.34 -19.44 12.39
N LEU A 81 -9.31 -20.10 11.84
CA LEU A 81 -8.21 -19.45 11.13
C LEU A 81 -8.63 -18.92 9.75
N GLY A 82 -9.69 -19.47 9.14
CA GLY A 82 -10.15 -19.12 7.79
C GLY A 82 -10.30 -17.61 7.55
N PRO A 83 -11.09 -16.88 8.36
CA PRO A 83 -11.24 -15.43 8.22
C PRO A 83 -9.93 -14.64 8.28
N ALA A 84 -8.95 -15.08 9.09
CA ALA A 84 -7.64 -14.44 9.16
C ALA A 84 -6.89 -14.54 7.83
N LEU A 85 -6.94 -15.72 7.20
CA LEU A 85 -6.30 -15.97 5.92
C LEU A 85 -6.98 -15.22 4.78
N GLU A 86 -8.32 -15.14 4.79
CA GLU A 86 -9.09 -14.35 3.83
C GLU A 86 -8.77 -12.85 3.95
N GLY A 87 -8.80 -12.32 5.17
CA GLY A 87 -8.46 -10.92 5.44
C GLY A 87 -7.02 -10.58 5.02
N LEU A 88 -6.07 -11.45 5.36
CA LEU A 88 -4.67 -11.29 4.98
C LEU A 88 -4.52 -11.36 3.45
N GLY A 89 -5.18 -12.32 2.80
CA GLY A 89 -5.17 -12.47 1.34
C GLY A 89 -5.67 -11.22 0.61
N LEU A 90 -6.80 -10.66 1.06
CA LEU A 90 -7.35 -9.40 0.53
C LEU A 90 -6.37 -8.23 0.70
N PHE A 91 -5.80 -8.10 1.91
CA PHE A 91 -4.84 -7.04 2.22
C PHE A 91 -3.57 -7.16 1.36
N THR A 92 -2.99 -8.37 1.28
CA THR A 92 -1.77 -8.63 0.50
C THR A 92 -1.99 -8.41 -0.99
N ALA A 93 -3.14 -8.84 -1.53
CA ALA A 93 -3.48 -8.58 -2.94
C ALA A 93 -3.57 -7.08 -3.24
N ALA A 94 -4.25 -6.32 -2.37
CA ALA A 94 -4.34 -4.86 -2.48
C ALA A 94 -2.96 -4.19 -2.35
N TRP A 95 -2.13 -4.65 -1.42
CA TRP A 95 -0.77 -4.15 -1.19
C TRP A 95 0.13 -4.36 -2.41
N LEU A 96 0.16 -5.57 -2.98
CA LEU A 96 0.94 -5.87 -4.18
C LEU A 96 0.50 -5.02 -5.38
N TRP A 97 -0.81 -4.84 -5.55
CA TRP A 97 -1.37 -4.02 -6.62
C TRP A 97 -1.01 -2.54 -6.45
N ALA A 98 -1.11 -2.00 -5.23
CA ALA A 98 -0.72 -0.63 -4.92
C ALA A 98 0.79 -0.41 -5.14
N LEU A 99 1.62 -1.38 -4.75
CA LEU A 99 3.07 -1.34 -4.98
C LEU A 99 3.41 -1.32 -6.47
N ALA A 100 2.80 -2.21 -7.26
CA ALA A 100 2.97 -2.22 -8.72
C ALA A 100 2.56 -0.87 -9.35
N SER A 101 1.47 -0.26 -8.86
CA SER A 101 0.99 1.04 -9.32
C SER A 101 1.99 2.17 -9.03
N SER A 102 2.58 2.19 -7.83
CA SER A 102 3.61 3.16 -7.45
C SER A 102 4.93 2.96 -8.20
N VAL A 103 5.35 1.72 -8.43
CA VAL A 103 6.54 1.42 -9.26
C VAL A 103 6.33 1.89 -10.70
N ALA A 104 5.13 1.73 -11.26
CA ALA A 104 4.80 2.27 -12.58
C ALA A 104 4.90 3.80 -12.62
N LEU A 105 4.43 4.49 -11.57
CA LEU A 105 4.55 5.94 -11.43
C LEU A 105 6.02 6.40 -11.36
N LEU A 106 6.84 5.73 -10.54
CA LEU A 106 8.27 6.05 -10.41
C LEU A 106 9.02 5.82 -11.73
N ARG A 107 8.71 4.75 -12.45
CA ARG A 107 9.26 4.50 -13.81
C ARG A 107 8.80 5.54 -14.83
N ALA A 108 7.61 6.10 -14.69
CA ALA A 108 7.14 7.19 -15.56
C ALA A 108 7.89 8.50 -15.26
N ALA A 109 8.01 8.87 -13.99
CA ALA A 109 8.75 10.05 -13.55
C ALA A 109 10.21 10.03 -14.05
N ARG A 110 10.91 8.89 -13.88
CA ARG A 110 12.29 8.72 -14.34
C ARG A 110 12.47 8.75 -15.85
N ARG A 111 11.47 8.31 -16.62
CA ARG A 111 11.50 8.41 -18.10
C ARG A 111 11.25 9.83 -18.59
N GLY A 112 10.51 10.63 -17.83
CA GLY A 112 10.31 12.07 -18.10
C GLY A 112 11.50 12.94 -17.67
N ALA A 113 12.36 12.44 -16.78
CA ALA A 113 13.59 13.13 -16.40
C ALA A 113 14.58 13.16 -17.58
N PRO A 114 15.24 14.30 -17.87
CA PRO A 114 16.27 14.35 -18.90
C PRO A 114 17.38 13.35 -18.54
N ARG A 115 17.74 12.46 -19.47
CA ARG A 115 18.88 11.55 -19.27
C ARG A 115 20.11 12.42 -19.07
N ALA A 116 20.74 12.37 -17.89
CA ALA A 116 22.08 12.88 -17.72
C ALA A 116 22.99 12.03 -18.63
N SER A 117 23.31 12.55 -19.82
CA SER A 117 24.36 11.98 -20.65
C SER A 117 25.67 12.07 -19.85
N ALA A 118 26.31 10.91 -19.72
CA ALA A 118 27.55 10.64 -19.01
C ALA A 118 28.71 11.57 -19.40
#